data_AF-A0AAJ2F3G8-F1
#
_entry.id   AF-A0AAJ2F3G8-F1
#
_cell.length_a   1.000
_cell.length_b   1.000
_cell.length_c   1.000
_cell.angle_alpha   90.00
_cell.angle_beta   90.00
_cell.angle_gamma   90.00
#
_symmetry.space_group_name_H-M   'P 1'
#
loop_
_entity.id
_entity.type
_entity.pdbx_description
1 polymer ?
#
loop_
_entity_poly.entity_id
_entity_poly.type
_entity_poly.pdbx_seq_one_letter_code
_entity_poly.pdbx_strand_id
1 'polypeptide(L)' 'MKKIDYISLSRHFSGEATDAENCEVFRWKDSSNTNKRTYERLLALYDINKKSSNNIDSQYEAFVWSKIIGKVLSE' A
#
# COMPACT_ATOMS: atom_id res chain seq x y z
N MET A 1 12.89 11.21 1.04
CA MET A 1 11.85 10.17 1.22
C MET A 1 12.42 8.86 0.70
N LYS A 2 12.55 7.81 1.54
CA LYS A 2 12.96 6.49 1.03
C LYS A 2 11.84 5.94 0.14
N LYS A 3 12.19 5.41 -1.03
CA LYS A 3 11.26 4.70 -1.90
C LYS A 3 11.01 3.31 -1.33
N ILE A 4 9.77 2.83 -1.40
CA ILE A 4 9.40 1.45 -1.08
C ILE A 4 9.00 0.75 -2.37
N ASP A 5 9.34 -0.52 -2.49
CA ASP A 5 8.79 -1.35 -3.55
C ASP A 5 7.30 -1.63 -3.28
N TYR A 6 6.46 -1.27 -4.24
CA TYR A 6 5.02 -1.45 -4.16
C TYR A 6 4.64 -2.93 -4.08
N ILE A 7 5.42 -3.82 -4.72
CA ILE A 7 5.14 -5.26 -4.69
C ILE A 7 5.34 -5.79 -3.26
N SER A 8 6.45 -5.44 -2.61
CA SER A 8 6.69 -5.78 -1.21
C SER A 8 5.60 -5.23 -0.28
N LEU A 9 5.13 -4.00 -0.52
CA LEU A 9 4.06 -3.40 0.27
C LEU A 9 2.71 -4.12 0.08
N SER A 10 2.38 -4.49 -1.16
CA SER A 10 1.17 -5.26 -1.48
C SER A 10 1.20 -6.64 -0.82
N ARG A 11 2.33 -7.35 -0.92
CA ARG A 11 2.54 -8.65 -0.26
C ARG A 11 2.47 -8.54 1.26
N HIS A 12 2.98 -7.45 1.82
CA HIS A 12 2.91 -7.19 3.25
C HIS A 12 1.46 -7.09 3.72
N PHE A 13 0.62 -6.37 2.97
CA PHE A 13 -0.81 -6.26 3.29
C PHE A 13 -1.59 -7.56 3.06
N SER A 14 -1.24 -8.36 2.04
CA SER A 14 -1.85 -9.68 1.81
C SER A 14 -1.40 -10.76 2.78
N GLY A 15 -0.33 -10.53 3.55
CA GLY A 15 0.28 -11.52 4.43
C GLY A 15 1.19 -12.52 3.70
N GLU A 16 1.56 -12.23 2.46
CA GLU A 16 2.41 -13.07 1.61
C GLU A 16 3.86 -12.58 1.55
N ALA A 17 4.18 -11.48 2.24
CA ALA A 17 5.54 -10.95 2.29
C ALA A 17 6.47 -11.86 3.09
N THR A 18 7.67 -12.04 2.56
CA THR A 18 8.80 -12.62 3.28
C THR A 18 9.25 -11.74 4.45
N ASP A 19 10.00 -12.31 5.39
CA ASP A 19 10.55 -11.54 6.53
C ASP A 19 11.42 -10.38 6.08
N ALA A 20 12.19 -10.55 4.99
CA ALA A 20 13.01 -9.50 4.41
C ALA A 20 12.15 -8.33 3.89
N GLU A 21 11.08 -8.64 3.15
CA GLU A 21 10.12 -7.63 2.65
C GLU A 21 9.41 -6.92 3.82
N ASN A 22 9.00 -7.67 4.85
CA ASN A 22 8.42 -7.09 6.06
C ASN A 22 9.38 -6.11 6.74
N CYS A 23 10.65 -6.49 6.91
CA CYS A 23 11.67 -5.61 7.47
C CYS A 23 11.86 -4.33 6.65
N GLU A 24 11.84 -4.41 5.32
CA GLU A 24 11.96 -3.24 4.46
C GLU A 24 10.75 -2.30 4.56
N VAL A 25 9.54 -2.86 4.58
CA VAL A 25 8.30 -2.09 4.77
C VAL A 25 8.31 -1.37 6.11
N PHE A 26 8.70 -2.04 7.20
CA PHE A 26 8.81 -1.39 8.51
C PHE A 26 9.87 -0.29 8.54
N ARG A 27 11.07 -0.55 8.00
CA ARG A 27 12.12 0.47 7.89
C ARG A 27 11.68 1.67 7.07
N TRP A 28 10.93 1.45 6.00
CA TRP A 28 10.37 2.52 5.19
C TRP A 28 9.31 3.32 5.95
N LYS A 29 8.36 2.63 6.60
CA LYS A 29 7.30 3.23 7.43
C LYS A 29 7.89 4.14 8.51
N ASP A 30 8.93 3.67 9.20
CA ASP A 30 9.54 4.38 10.32
C ASP A 30 10.56 5.45 9.90
N SER A 31 10.94 5.50 8.62
CA SER A 31 11.93 6.47 8.14
C SER A 31 11.43 7.92 8.10
N SER A 32 10.11 8.16 8.15
CA SER A 32 9.56 9.52 8.28
C SER A 32 8.09 9.50 8.71
N ASN A 33 7.63 10.59 9.33
CA ASN A 33 6.23 10.80 9.65
C ASN A 33 5.32 10.77 8.41
N THR A 34 5.81 11.25 7.27
CA THR A 34 5.08 11.19 6.00
C THR A 34 4.85 9.73 5.58
N ASN A 35 5.90 8.91 5.58
CA ASN A 35 5.78 7.49 5.22
C ASN A 35 4.88 6.72 6.19
N LYS A 36 4.95 7.00 7.49
CA LYS A 36 4.05 6.41 8.48
C LYS A 36 2.57 6.72 8.17
N ARG A 37 2.25 7.99 7.90
CA ARG A 37 0.88 8.40 7.52
C ARG A 37 0.45 7.78 6.19
N THR A 38 1.36 7.69 5.23
CA THR A 38 1.09 7.03 3.94
C THR A 38 0.81 5.54 4.13
N TYR A 39 1.60 4.85 4.95
CA TYR A 39 1.37 3.45 5.31
C TYR A 39 -0.01 3.27 5.96
N GLU A 40 -0.37 4.09 6.94
CA GLU A 40 -1.67 4.02 7.63
C GLU A 40 -2.84 4.23 6.68
N ARG A 41 -2.72 5.18 5.74
CA ARG A 41 -3.72 5.40 4.68
C ARG A 41 -3.85 4.18 3.78
N LEU A 42 -2.74 3.64 3.30
CA LEU A 42 -2.74 2.50 2.38
C LEU A 42 -3.31 1.24 3.06
N LEU A 43 -2.99 1.02 4.33
CA LEU A 43 -3.55 -0.07 5.12
C LEU A 43 -5.07 0.06 5.27
N ALA A 44 -5.55 1.26 5.64
CA ALA A 44 -7.00 1.52 5.78
C ALA A 44 -7.75 1.27 4.46
N LEU A 45 -7.14 1.66 3.34
CA LEU A 45 -7.70 1.45 2.01
C LEU A 45 -7.69 -0.03 1.61
N TYR A 46 -6.63 -0.76 1.92
CA TYR A 46 -6.57 -2.20 1.75
C TYR A 46 -7.66 -2.92 2.55
N ASP A 47 -7.88 -2.53 3.81
CA ASP A 47 -8.93 -3.12 4.65
C ASP A 47 -10.35 -2.83 4.13
N ILE A 48 -10.58 -1.63 3.59
CA ILE A 48 -11.84 -1.29 2.92
C ILE A 48 -12.04 -2.18 1.70
N ASN A 49 -11.04 -2.33 0.84
CA ASN A 49 -11.14 -3.18 -0.36
C ASN A 49 -11.29 -4.65 0.00
N LYS A 50 -10.61 -5.14 1.04
CA LYS A 50 -10.77 -6.53 1.51
C LYS A 50 -12.20 -6.82 1.97
N LYS A 51 -12.86 -5.82 2.57
CA LYS A 51 -14.29 -5.90 2.94
C LYS A 51 -15.22 -5.74 1.73
N SER A 52 -14.87 -4.88 0.77
CA SER A 52 -15.62 -4.68 -0.48
C SER A 52 -15.44 -5.82 -1.49
N SER A 53 -14.35 -6.58 -1.45
CA SER A 53 -14.03 -7.70 -2.36
C SER A 53 -14.96 -8.92 -2.20
N ASN A 54 -15.93 -8.87 -1.27
CA ASN A 54 -17.10 -9.75 -1.32
C ASN A 54 -18.13 -9.30 -2.38
N ASN A 55 -17.87 -8.21 -3.12
CA ASN A 55 -18.65 -7.70 -4.24
C ASN A 55 -17.72 -7.29 -5.39
N ILE A 56 -17.50 -8.23 -6.31
CA ILE A 56 -17.32 -8.07 -7.77
C ILE A 56 -17.02 -6.63 -8.27
N ASP A 57 -15.75 -6.26 -8.47
CA ASP A 57 -15.24 -5.43 -9.61
C ASP A 57 -13.74 -5.04 -9.45
N SER A 58 -12.82 -6.01 -9.61
CA SER A 58 -11.39 -5.79 -9.27
C SER A 58 -10.56 -5.01 -10.31
N GLN A 59 -11.04 -4.84 -11.54
CA GLN A 59 -10.26 -4.14 -12.59
C GLN A 59 -10.45 -2.62 -12.58
N TYR A 60 -11.67 -2.15 -12.29
CA TYR A 60 -11.94 -0.71 -12.19
C TYR A 60 -11.27 -0.12 -10.95
N GLU A 61 -11.27 -0.87 -9.85
CA GLU A 61 -10.65 -0.45 -8.60
C GLU A 61 -9.13 -0.33 -8.73
N ALA A 62 -8.46 -1.30 -9.37
CA ALA A 62 -7.02 -1.24 -9.67
C ALA A 62 -6.64 -0.02 -10.53
N PHE A 63 -7.50 0.34 -11.49
CA PHE A 63 -7.30 1.54 -12.32
C PHE A 63 -7.41 2.82 -11.48
N VAL A 64 -8.40 2.93 -10.59
CA VAL A 64 -8.56 4.08 -9.69
C VAL A 64 -7.36 4.21 -8.75
N TRP A 65 -6.85 3.10 -8.23
CA TRP A 65 -5.63 3.07 -7.39
C TRP A 65 -4.41 3.61 -8.13
N SER A 66 -4.22 3.22 -9.39
CA SER A 66 -3.09 3.72 -10.19
C SER A 66 -3.11 5.24 -10.35
N LYS A 67 -4.31 5.85 -10.44
CA LYS A 67 -4.49 7.30 -10.60
C LYS A 67 -4.25 8.07 -9.30
N ILE A 68 -4.76 7.55 -8.18
CA ILE A 68 -4.58 8.17 -6.87
C ILE A 68 -3.11 8.15 -6.47
N ILE A 69 -2.43 7.01 -6.64
CA ILE A 69 -1.01 6.87 -6.34
C ILE A 69 -0.17 7.81 -7.22
N GLY A 70 -0.49 7.88 -8.52
CA GLY A 70 0.21 8.79 -9.44
C GLY A 70 0.12 10.26 -9.00
N LYS A 71 -1.04 10.70 -8.51
CA LYS A 71 -1.24 12.09 -8.08
C LYS A 71 -0.49 12.43 -6.78
N VAL A 72 -0.45 11.50 -5.83
CA VAL A 72 0.27 11.68 -4.56
C VAL A 72 1.78 11.75 -4.76
N LEU A 73 2.32 11.14 -5.82
CA LEU A 73 3.75 11.14 -6.12
C LEU A 73 4.20 12.34 -6.95
N SER A 74 3.28 13.10 -7.53
CA SER A 74 3.56 14.30 -8.34
C SER A 74 3.47 15.62 -7.57
N GLU A 75 2.98 15.59 -6.32
CA GLU A 75 2.99 16.70 -5.35
C GLU A 75 4.20 16.61 -4.41
#